data_AF-A0A3A6N2N1-F1
#
_entry.id   AF-A0A3A6N2N1-F1
#
_cell.length_a   1.000
_cell.length_b   1.000
_cell.length_c   1.000
_cell.angle_alpha   90.00
_cell.angle_beta   90.00
_cell.angle_gamma   90.00
#
_symmetry.space_group_name_H-M   'P 1'
#
loop_
_entity.id
_entity.type
_entity.pdbx_description
1 polymer ?
#
loop_
_entity_poly.entity_id
_entity_poly.type
_entity_poly.pdbx_seq_one_letter_code
_entity_poly.pdbx_strand_id
1 'polypeptide(L)'
;MGRPKKESLADRMLEMLENAYPEGVLTTEIAQEIYGSPSLENRVRVARLARSLRRLGYRAYGIGGVYHLGTENVLEIVTRRYEKMACGFLLGGAEAARGMEELGDPARAKTLRQGLRKAVAETLKAV
;
A
#
# COMPACT_ATOMS: atom_id res chain seq x y z
N MET A 1 -17.16 -4.76 -10.03
CA MET A 1 -15.95 -3.92 -10.22
C MET A 1 -16.39 -2.70 -11.00
N GLY A 2 -16.07 -1.49 -10.56
CA GLY A 2 -16.50 -0.26 -11.25
C GLY A 2 -15.36 0.28 -12.10
N ARG A 3 -15.54 0.42 -13.42
CA ARG A 3 -14.51 1.05 -14.26
C ARG A 3 -14.37 2.54 -13.85
N PRO A 4 -13.15 3.10 -13.80
CA PRO A 4 -12.99 4.54 -13.61
C PRO A 4 -13.74 5.32 -14.69
N LYS A 5 -14.04 6.60 -14.43
CA LYS A 5 -14.66 7.48 -15.44
C LYS A 5 -13.76 7.50 -16.68
N LYS A 6 -14.34 7.28 -17.87
CA LYS A 6 -13.63 7.31 -19.15
C LYS A 6 -12.80 8.59 -19.28
N GLU A 7 -11.57 8.47 -19.79
CA GLU A 7 -10.58 9.56 -19.94
C GLU A 7 -10.07 10.18 -18.64
N SER A 8 -10.49 9.69 -17.47
CA SER A 8 -9.88 10.10 -16.20
C SER A 8 -8.44 9.62 -16.11
N LEU A 9 -7.63 10.25 -15.27
CA LEU A 9 -6.25 9.81 -15.04
C LEU A 9 -6.17 8.36 -14.51
N ALA A 10 -7.19 7.92 -13.76
CA ALA A 10 -7.28 6.54 -13.29
C ALA A 10 -7.63 5.57 -14.44
N ASP A 11 -8.50 5.97 -15.36
CA ASP A 11 -8.82 5.19 -16.57
C ASP A 11 -7.59 5.06 -17.47
N ARG A 12 -6.86 6.16 -17.72
CA ARG A 12 -5.60 6.14 -18.47
C ARG A 12 -4.55 5.23 -17.83
N MET A 13 -4.37 5.32 -16.51
CA MET A 13 -3.46 4.40 -15.79
C MET A 13 -3.92 2.95 -15.93
N LEU A 14 -5.23 2.68 -15.83
CA LEU A 14 -5.77 1.35 -15.98
C LEU A 14 -5.49 0.80 -17.39
N GLU A 15 -5.75 1.58 -18.44
CA GLU A 15 -5.47 1.19 -19.83
C GLU A 15 -3.99 0.87 -20.05
N MET A 16 -3.07 1.68 -19.51
CA MET A 16 -1.64 1.39 -19.57
C MET A 16 -1.31 0.04 -18.93
N LEU A 17 -1.89 -0.27 -17.77
CA LEU A 17 -1.64 -1.53 -17.08
C LEU A 17 -2.34 -2.73 -17.73
N GLU A 18 -3.52 -2.53 -18.34
CA GLU A 18 -4.24 -3.55 -19.11
C GLU A 18 -3.42 -3.93 -20.37
N ASN A 19 -2.85 -2.94 -21.07
CA ASN A 19 -2.05 -3.14 -22.27
C ASN A 19 -0.69 -3.79 -22.01
N ALA A 20 -0.11 -3.55 -20.83
CA ALA A 20 1.18 -4.12 -20.42
C ALA A 20 1.03 -5.33 -19.49
N TYR A 21 -0.14 -5.98 -19.47
CA TYR A 21 -0.35 -7.16 -18.65
C TYR A 21 0.32 -8.40 -19.28
N PRO A 22 1.05 -9.23 -18.50
CA PRO A 22 1.28 -9.17 -17.04
C PRO A 22 2.51 -8.37 -16.56
N GLU A 23 3.35 -7.88 -17.48
CA GLU A 23 4.67 -7.31 -17.20
C GLU A 23 4.63 -6.04 -16.34
N GLY A 24 3.57 -5.25 -16.43
CA GLY A 24 3.41 -3.98 -15.75
C GLY A 24 4.11 -2.81 -16.44
N VAL A 25 4.04 -1.63 -15.82
CA VAL A 25 4.53 -0.37 -16.40
C VAL A 25 5.42 0.36 -15.41
N LEU A 26 6.54 0.95 -15.87
CA LEU A 26 7.42 1.70 -14.99
C LEU A 26 6.69 2.93 -14.43
N THR A 27 6.91 3.22 -13.15
CA THR A 27 6.30 4.39 -12.49
C THR A 27 6.71 5.70 -13.19
N THR A 28 7.92 5.75 -13.73
CA THR A 28 8.41 6.89 -14.52
C THR A 28 7.67 7.05 -15.83
N GLU A 29 7.32 5.96 -16.50
CA GLU A 29 6.53 5.97 -17.75
C GLU A 29 5.10 6.42 -17.47
N ILE A 30 4.47 5.88 -16.42
CA ILE A 30 3.12 6.30 -16.01
C ILE A 30 3.12 7.80 -15.64
N ALA A 31 4.14 8.26 -14.92
CA ALA A 31 4.27 9.68 -14.57
C ALA A 31 4.49 10.57 -15.79
N GLN A 32 5.32 10.14 -16.74
CA GLN A 32 5.55 10.85 -17.99
C GLN A 32 4.28 10.93 -18.84
N GLU A 33 3.58 9.82 -19.02
CA GLU A 33 2.38 9.72 -19.86
C GLU A 33 1.20 10.50 -19.28
N ILE A 34 0.95 10.36 -17.98
CA ILE A 34 -0.24 10.95 -17.33
C ILE A 34 -0.01 12.42 -16.96
N TYR A 35 1.21 12.77 -16.51
CA TYR A 35 1.51 14.09 -15.94
C TYR A 35 2.57 14.88 -16.70
N GLY A 36 3.09 14.38 -17.82
CA GLY A 36 4.03 15.08 -18.69
C GLY A 36 5.48 15.13 -18.20
N SER A 37 5.80 14.59 -17.02
CA SER A 37 7.18 14.47 -16.53
C SER A 37 7.34 13.39 -15.47
N PRO A 38 8.52 12.74 -15.35
CA PRO A 38 8.78 11.69 -14.38
C PRO A 38 9.31 12.26 -13.05
N SER A 39 8.84 13.45 -12.65
CA SER A 39 9.28 14.11 -11.41
C SER A 39 8.92 13.26 -10.18
N LEU A 40 9.64 13.44 -9.07
CA LEU A 40 9.32 12.73 -7.82
C LEU A 40 7.88 12.99 -7.37
N GLU A 41 7.41 14.23 -7.49
CA GLU A 41 6.04 14.59 -7.18
C GLU A 41 5.02 13.79 -8.02
N ASN A 42 5.24 13.69 -9.33
CA ASN A 42 4.36 12.94 -10.21
C ASN A 42 4.38 11.43 -9.92
N ARG A 43 5.54 10.86 -9.59
CA ARG A 43 5.63 9.46 -9.14
C ARG A 43 4.83 9.20 -7.87
N VAL A 44 4.80 10.16 -6.92
CA VAL A 44 3.93 10.07 -5.73
C VAL A 44 2.46 10.15 -6.11
N ARG A 45 2.09 10.98 -7.10
CA ARG A 45 0.72 11.06 -7.62
C ARG A 45 0.28 9.75 -8.28
N VAL A 46 1.15 9.02 -8.98
CA VAL A 46 0.87 7.67 -9.50
C VAL A 46 0.43 6.71 -8.39
N ALA A 47 1.08 6.75 -7.23
CA ALA A 47 0.67 5.91 -6.09
C ALA A 47 -0.75 6.20 -5.59
N ARG A 48 -1.21 7.45 -5.73
CA ARG A 48 -2.59 7.85 -5.40
C ARG A 48 -3.57 7.30 -6.44
N LEU A 49 -3.23 7.32 -7.73
CA LEU A 49 -4.04 6.69 -8.78
C LEU A 49 -4.19 5.19 -8.57
N ALA A 50 -3.09 4.48 -8.31
CA ALA A 50 -3.13 3.06 -7.99
C ALA A 50 -4.03 2.77 -6.77
N ARG A 51 -4.02 3.64 -5.76
CA ARG A 51 -4.92 3.54 -4.61
C ARG A 51 -6.39 3.70 -5.00
N SER A 52 -6.70 4.65 -5.88
CA SER A 52 -8.05 4.84 -6.43
C SER A 52 -8.50 3.60 -7.22
N LEU A 53 -7.64 3.03 -8.06
CA LEU A 53 -7.92 1.78 -8.77
C LEU A 53 -8.24 0.63 -7.81
N ARG A 54 -7.48 0.49 -6.72
CA ARG A 54 -7.77 -0.51 -5.68
C ARG A 54 -9.13 -0.32 -5.01
N ARG A 55 -9.53 0.92 -4.74
CA ARG A 55 -10.87 1.23 -4.20
C ARG A 55 -12.00 0.84 -5.15
N LEU A 56 -11.73 0.86 -6.46
CA LEU A 56 -12.68 0.46 -7.50
C LEU A 56 -12.72 -1.07 -7.76
N GLY A 57 -11.86 -1.82 -7.08
CA GLY A 57 -11.80 -3.28 -7.11
C GLY A 57 -10.63 -3.85 -7.93
N TYR A 58 -9.85 -3.02 -8.61
CA TYR A 58 -8.68 -3.49 -9.38
C TYR A 58 -7.51 -3.87 -8.45
N ARG A 59 -6.68 -4.82 -8.87
CA ARG A 59 -5.52 -5.26 -8.09
C ARG A 59 -4.24 -4.55 -8.58
N ALA A 60 -4.23 -3.21 -8.53
CA ALA A 60 -3.08 -2.42 -8.98
C ALA A 60 -2.05 -2.24 -7.86
N TYR A 61 -0.83 -2.79 -8.00
CA TYR A 61 0.22 -2.74 -6.98
C TYR A 61 1.59 -2.39 -7.55
N GLY A 62 2.40 -1.68 -6.76
CA GLY A 62 3.75 -1.25 -7.13
C GLY A 62 4.83 -2.12 -6.50
N ILE A 63 5.71 -2.69 -7.33
CA ILE A 63 6.84 -3.55 -6.94
C ILE A 63 8.09 -3.04 -7.68
N GLY A 64 9.16 -2.72 -6.96
CA GLY A 64 10.44 -2.35 -7.59
C GLY A 64 10.40 -1.11 -8.52
N GLY A 65 9.40 -0.24 -8.39
CA GLY A 65 9.20 0.90 -9.29
C GLY A 65 8.33 0.60 -10.52
N VAL A 66 7.81 -0.62 -10.65
CA VAL A 66 6.85 -1.03 -11.68
C VAL A 66 5.47 -1.19 -11.05
N TYR A 67 4.41 -0.70 -11.70
CA TYR A 67 3.03 -1.00 -11.33
C TYR A 67 2.49 -2.13 -12.18
N HIS A 68 1.79 -3.07 -11.53
CA HIS A 68 1.18 -4.23 -12.17
C HIS A 68 -0.31 -4.30 -11.85
N LEU A 69 -1.09 -4.90 -12.75
CA LEU A 69 -2.33 -5.56 -12.36
C LEU A 69 -2.00 -6.91 -11.71
N GLY A 70 -2.82 -7.31 -10.74
CA GLY A 70 -2.53 -8.45 -9.88
C GLY A 70 -2.58 -9.78 -10.65
N THR A 71 -1.41 -10.39 -10.82
CA THR A 71 -1.23 -11.82 -11.07
C THR A 71 -1.06 -12.56 -9.74
N GLU A 72 -1.10 -13.89 -9.75
CA GLU A 72 -0.81 -14.70 -8.54
C GLU A 72 0.53 -14.33 -7.90
N ASN A 73 1.59 -14.25 -8.72
CA ASN A 73 2.94 -13.88 -8.27
C ASN A 73 2.99 -12.46 -7.69
N VAL A 74 2.34 -11.49 -8.34
CA VAL A 74 2.27 -10.10 -7.85
C VAL A 74 1.55 -10.05 -6.50
N LEU A 75 0.43 -10.77 -6.38
CA LEU A 75 -0.35 -10.81 -5.13
C LEU A 75 0.41 -11.50 -4.01
N GLU A 76 1.16 -12.59 -4.29
CA GLU A 76 2.01 -13.23 -3.30
C GLU A 76 3.09 -12.27 -2.78
N ILE A 77 3.81 -11.59 -3.68
CA ILE A 77 4.86 -10.62 -3.31
C ILE A 77 4.26 -9.51 -2.44
N VAL A 78 3.11 -8.97 -2.83
CA VAL A 78 2.41 -7.91 -2.09
C VAL A 78 1.98 -8.38 -0.70
N THR A 79 1.43 -9.59 -0.59
CA THR A 79 1.04 -10.19 0.69
C THR A 79 2.23 -10.34 1.63
N ARG A 80 3.33 -10.94 1.15
CA ARG A 80 4.58 -11.09 1.94
C ARG A 80 5.16 -9.73 2.36
N ARG A 81 5.02 -8.70 1.53
CA ARG A 81 5.43 -7.34 1.88
C ARG A 81 4.56 -6.76 3.00
N TYR A 82 3.25 -6.91 2.91
CA TYR A 82 2.34 -6.43 3.95
C TYR A 82 2.50 -7.19 5.27
N GLU A 83 2.77 -8.49 5.22
CA GLU A 83 3.14 -9.29 6.40
C GLU A 83 4.36 -8.68 7.12
N LYS A 84 5.48 -8.48 6.41
CA LYS A 84 6.69 -7.88 6.99
C LYS A 84 6.44 -6.47 7.55
N MET A 85 5.67 -5.66 6.84
CA MET A 85 5.29 -4.32 7.31
C MET A 85 4.46 -4.39 8.58
N ALA A 86 3.43 -5.25 8.62
CA ALA A 86 2.57 -5.41 9.80
C ALA A 86 3.38 -5.87 11.01
N CYS A 87 4.26 -6.86 10.84
CA CYS A 87 5.17 -7.29 11.91
C CYS A 87 6.05 -6.14 12.41
N GLY A 88 6.67 -5.37 11.51
CA GLY A 88 7.51 -4.24 11.88
C GLY A 88 6.77 -3.17 12.67
N PHE A 89 5.55 -2.80 12.24
CA PHE A 89 4.72 -1.82 12.97
C PHE A 89 4.33 -2.32 14.37
N LEU A 90 3.97 -3.60 14.50
CA LEU A 90 3.58 -4.19 15.79
C LEU A 90 4.77 -4.27 16.75
N LEU A 91 5.94 -4.71 16.27
CA LEU A 91 7.16 -4.79 17.08
C LEU A 91 7.63 -3.40 17.52
N GLY A 92 7.69 -2.43 16.60
CA GLY A 92 8.06 -1.06 16.93
C GLY A 92 7.07 -0.38 17.89
N GLY A 93 5.77 -0.65 17.74
CA GLY A 93 4.77 -0.19 18.70
C GLY A 93 4.97 -0.79 20.10
N ALA A 94 5.29 -2.07 20.19
CA ALA A 94 5.58 -2.74 21.46
C ALA A 94 6.85 -2.21 22.12
N GLU A 95 7.89 -1.94 21.33
CA GLU A 95 9.13 -1.32 21.78
C GLU A 95 8.90 0.11 22.28
N ALA A 96 8.15 0.94 21.55
CA ALA A 96 7.78 2.28 22.00
C ALA A 96 6.99 2.26 23.32
N ALA A 97 6.09 1.29 23.50
CA ALA A 97 5.37 1.12 24.75
C ALA A 97 6.29 0.66 25.90
N ARG A 98 7.35 -0.11 25.61
CA ARG A 98 8.39 -0.45 26.60
C ARG A 98 9.20 0.79 26.99
N GLY A 99 9.62 1.60 26.01
CA GLY A 99 10.31 2.86 26.28
C GLY A 99 9.49 3.81 27.17
N MET A 100 8.16 3.84 27.01
CA MET A 100 7.27 4.61 27.90
C MET A 100 7.32 4.13 29.36
N GLU A 101 7.45 2.82 29.57
CA GLU A 101 7.59 2.23 30.91
C GLU A 101 8.96 2.55 31.52
N GLU A 102 10.02 2.47 30.73
CA GLU A 102 11.39 2.82 31.12
C GLU A 102 11.53 4.31 31.49
N LEU A 103 10.75 5.19 30.86
CA LEU A 103 10.67 6.61 31.18
C LEU A 103 9.83 6.92 32.44
N GLY A 104 9.28 5.91 33.10
CA GLY A 104 8.58 6.05 34.37
C GLY A 104 7.06 6.20 34.29
N ASP A 105 6.43 5.92 33.14
CA ASP A 105 4.96 5.89 33.00
C ASP A 105 4.43 4.48 32.67
N PRO A 106 4.47 3.55 33.64
CA PRO A 106 4.04 2.17 33.45
C PRO A 106 2.52 2.05 33.20
N ALA A 107 1.72 2.98 33.72
CA ALA A 107 0.27 2.99 33.53
C ALA A 107 -0.07 3.28 32.06
N ARG A 108 0.56 4.30 31.46
CA ARG A 108 0.37 4.63 30.05
C ARG A 108 0.96 3.58 29.13
N ALA A 109 2.13 3.03 29.47
CA ALA A 109 2.71 1.90 28.75
C ALA A 109 1.75 0.69 28.67
N LYS A 110 1.11 0.34 29.79
CA LYS A 110 0.09 -0.72 29.85
C LYS A 110 -1.09 -0.43 28.92
N THR A 111 -1.62 0.79 28.93
CA THR A 111 -2.72 1.21 28.04
C THR A 111 -2.33 1.10 26.57
N LEU A 112 -1.12 1.52 26.20
CA LEU A 112 -0.62 1.40 24.82
C LEU A 112 -0.49 -0.07 24.39
N ARG A 113 0.06 -0.95 25.26
CA ARG A 113 0.14 -2.39 25.00
C ARG A 113 -1.24 -3.03 24.83
N GLN A 114 -2.22 -2.62 25.63
CA GLN A 114 -3.60 -3.09 25.50
C GLN A 114 -4.21 -2.66 24.16
N GLY A 115 -3.98 -1.42 23.73
CA GLY A 115 -4.39 -0.92 22.42
C GLY A 115 -3.80 -1.75 21.27
N LEU A 116 -2.51 -2.05 21.32
CA LEU A 116 -1.85 -2.91 20.32
C LEU A 116 -2.45 -4.32 20.29
N ARG A 117 -2.66 -4.96 21.45
CA ARG A 117 -3.30 -6.28 21.52
C ARG A 117 -4.70 -6.29 20.92
N LYS A 118 -5.48 -5.24 21.19
CA LYS A 118 -6.83 -5.08 20.62
C LYS A 118 -6.78 -4.97 19.09
N ALA A 119 -5.88 -4.15 18.55
CA ALA A 119 -5.71 -4.00 17.10
C ALA A 119 -5.31 -5.31 16.41
N VAL A 120 -4.43 -6.11 17.03
CA VAL A 120 -4.08 -7.46 16.54
C VAL A 120 -5.29 -8.38 16.55
N ALA A 121 -6.02 -8.43 17.67
CA ALA A 121 -7.20 -9.28 17.80
C ALA A 121 -8.31 -8.92 16.80
N GLU A 122 -8.50 -7.63 16.50
CA GLU A 122 -9.44 -7.16 15.48
C GLU A 122 -8.98 -7.55 14.07
N THR A 123 -7.68 -7.41 13.77
CA THR A 123 -7.11 -7.82 12.48
C THR A 123 -7.28 -9.32 12.26
N LEU A 124 -7.00 -10.15 13.27
CA LEU A 124 -7.13 -11.61 13.19
C LEU A 124 -8.57 -12.10 12.94
N LYS A 125 -9.59 -11.28 13.21
CA LYS A 125 -10.99 -11.61 12.87
C LYS A 125 -11.35 -11.28 11.42
N ALA A 126 -10.56 -10.45 10.76
CA ALA A 126 -10.83 -9.92 9.43
C ALA A 126 -10.10 -10.69 8.31
N VAL A 127 -9.19 -11.61 8.67
CA VAL A 127 -8.46 -12.53 7.79
C VAL A 127 -8.92 -13.94 8.07
#